data_AF-A0A2S5CXU2-F1
#
_entry.id   AF-A0A2S5CXU2-F1
#
_cell.length_a   1.000
_cell.length_b   1.000
_cell.length_c   1.000
_cell.angle_alpha   90.00
_cell.angle_beta   90.00
_cell.angle_gamma   90.00
#
_symmetry.space_group_name_H-M   'P 1'
#
loop_
_entity.id
_entity.type
_entity.pdbx_description
1 polymer ?
#
loop_
_entity_poly.entity_id
_entity_poly.type
_entity_poly.pdbx_seq_one_letter_code
_entity_poly.pdbx_strand_id
1 'polypeptide(L)' 'MEIRDWFSIPMILSQIVIWILWILLQLALEANIMWIIFNPFNFLFVANVIIGVVYQIKKCKKTTC' A
#
# COMPACT_ATOMS: atom_id res chain seq x y z
N MET A 1 -7.33 6.26 24.96
CA MET A 1 -7.74 6.21 23.54
C MET A 1 -7.26 4.88 22.99
N GLU A 2 -8.15 3.90 22.92
CA GLU A 2 -7.84 2.59 22.32
C GLU A 2 -7.29 2.84 20.92
N ILE A 3 -6.14 2.26 20.62
CA ILE A 3 -5.60 2.25 19.27
C ILE A 3 -6.57 1.37 18.46
N ARG A 4 -7.60 1.98 17.86
CA ARG A 4 -8.38 1.33 16.81
C ARG A 4 -7.36 0.83 15.79
N ASP A 5 -7.42 -0.42 15.36
CA ASP A 5 -6.40 -0.96 14.47
C ASP A 5 -6.54 -0.36 13.06
N TRP A 6 -5.91 0.81 12.85
CA TRP A 6 -5.96 1.57 11.60
C TRP A 6 -5.34 0.81 10.42
N PHE A 7 -4.39 -0.08 10.69
CA PHE A 7 -3.76 -0.95 9.70
C PHE A 7 -3.65 -2.37 10.23
N SER A 8 -3.91 -3.35 9.36
CA SER A 8 -3.72 -4.78 9.61
C SER A 8 -2.79 -5.38 8.54
N ILE A 9 -2.08 -6.46 8.85
CA ILE A 9 -1.22 -7.15 7.88
C ILE A 9 -2.03 -7.59 6.63
N PRO A 10 -3.24 -8.18 6.76
CA PRO A 10 -4.05 -8.52 5.59
C PRO A 10 -4.37 -7.32 4.70
N MET A 11 -4.67 -6.16 5.29
CA MET A 11 -4.94 -4.93 4.52
C MET A 11 -3.73 -4.49 3.68
N ILE A 12 -2.52 -4.54 4.25
CA ILE A 12 -1.28 -4.17 3.54
C ILE A 12 -1.04 -5.13 2.37
N LEU A 13 -1.24 -6.44 2.59
CA LEU A 13 -1.12 -7.45 1.54
C LEU A 13 -2.15 -7.25 0.43
N SER A 14 -3.41 -6.96 0.78
CA SER A 14 -4.45 -6.64 -0.19
C SER A 14 -4.11 -5.39 -1.02
N GLN A 15 -3.50 -4.36 -0.42
CA GLN A 15 -3.04 -3.18 -1.16
C GLN A 15 -1.97 -3.51 -2.19
N ILE A 16 -1.03 -4.40 -1.87
CA ILE A 16 -0.01 -4.86 -2.83
C ILE A 16 -0.67 -5.59 -4.01
N VAL A 17 -1.63 -6.49 -3.73
CA VAL A 17 -2.35 -7.23 -4.78
C VAL A 17 -3.11 -6.26 -5.69
N ILE A 18 -3.85 -5.31 -5.12
CA ILE A 18 -4.59 -4.30 -5.89
C ILE A 18 -3.64 -3.45 -6.73
N TRP A 19 -2.47 -3.08 -6.20
CA TRP A 19 -1.48 -2.31 -6.93
C TRP A 19 -0.92 -3.07 -8.15
N ILE A 20 -0.65 -4.37 -8.00
CA ILE A 20 -0.24 -5.23 -9.14
C ILE A 20 -1.34 -5.29 -10.20
N LEU A 21 -2.59 -5.52 -9.79
CA LEU A 21 -3.74 -5.55 -10.70
C LEU A 21 -3.92 -4.20 -11.43
N TRP A 22 -3.69 -3.09 -10.73
CA TRP A 22 -3.72 -1.76 -11.32
C TRP A 22 -2.65 -1.59 -12.41
N ILE A 23 -1.42 -2.03 -12.16
CA ILE A 23 -0.35 -1.99 -13.18
C ILE A 23 -0.71 -2.86 -14.39
N LEU A 24 -1.19 -4.09 -14.17
CA LEU A 24 -1.63 -4.97 -15.26
C LEU A 24 -2.76 -4.36 -16.08
N LEU A 25 -3.71 -3.68 -15.44
CA LEU A 25 -4.76 -2.95 -16.13
C LEU A 25 -4.21 -1.82 -17.02
N GLN A 26 -3.25 -1.04 -16.53
CA GLN A 26 -2.63 0.02 -17.33
C GLN A 26 -1.87 -0.55 -18.54
N LEU A 27 -1.20 -1.70 -18.38
CA LEU A 27 -0.56 -2.41 -19.48
C LEU A 27 -1.58 -2.91 -20.51
N ALA A 28 -2.70 -3.47 -20.05
CA ALA A 28 -3.78 -3.95 -20.92
C ALA A 28 -4.49 -2.82 -21.69
N LEU A 29 -4.48 -1.60 -21.13
CA LEU A 29 -4.98 -0.39 -21.77
C LEU A 29 -3.97 0.26 -22.73
N GLU A 30 -2.80 -0.35 -22.92
CA GLU A 30 -1.67 0.21 -23.69
C GLU A 30 -1.30 1.62 -23.24
N ALA A 31 -1.41 1.88 -21.93
CA ALA A 31 -1.13 3.19 -21.36
C ALA A 31 0.35 3.55 -21.57
N ASN A 32 0.61 4.83 -21.84
CA ASN A 32 1.97 5.32 -22.04
C ASN A 32 2.84 5.03 -20.81
N ILE A 33 4.07 4.56 -21.02
CA ILE A 33 5.00 4.18 -19.93
C ILE A 33 5.23 5.34 -18.94
N MET A 34 5.33 6.60 -19.42
CA MET A 34 5.43 7.76 -18.53
C MET A 34 4.19 7.92 -17.65
N TRP A 35 3.00 7.65 -18.19
CA TRP A 35 1.76 7.69 -17.42
C TRP A 35 1.71 6.61 -16.34
N ILE A 36 2.19 5.40 -16.65
CA ILE A 36 2.27 4.32 -15.68
C ILE A 36 3.22 4.70 -14.54
N ILE A 37 4.40 5.23 -14.84
CA ILE A 37 5.40 5.57 -13.81
C ILE A 37 4.94 6.75 -12.94
N PHE A 38 4.48 7.84 -13.56
CA PHE A 38 4.09 9.07 -12.85
C PHE A 38 2.62 9.10 -12.42
N ASN A 39 1.96 7.95 -12.41
CA ASN A 39 0.56 7.88 -12.00
C ASN A 39 0.41 8.29 -10.52
N PRO A 40 -0.43 9.28 -10.19
CA PRO A 40 -0.70 9.68 -8.80
C PRO A 40 -1.12 8.52 -7.89
N PHE A 41 -1.87 7.56 -8.43
CA PHE A 41 -2.29 6.37 -7.67
C PHE A 41 -1.12 5.49 -7.27
N ASN A 42 -0.08 5.37 -8.10
CA ASN A 42 1.11 4.58 -7.75
C ASN A 42 1.84 5.16 -6.54
N PHE A 43 1.99 6.49 -6.48
CA PHE A 43 2.55 7.15 -5.31
C PHE A 43 1.68 6.92 -4.06
N LEU A 44 0.35 6.96 -4.20
CA LEU A 44 -0.58 6.72 -3.10
C LEU A 44 -0.53 5.27 -2.59
N PHE A 45 -0.43 4.28 -3.48
CA PHE A 45 -0.24 2.88 -3.11
C PHE A 45 1.05 2.69 -2.33
N VAL A 46 2.17 3.21 -2.83
CA VAL A 46 3.48 3.11 -2.16
C VAL A 46 3.44 3.79 -0.79
N ALA A 47 2.90 5.00 -0.68
CA ALA A 47 2.78 5.71 0.58
C ALA A 47 1.94 4.93 1.60
N ASN A 48 0.80 4.38 1.20
CA ASN A 48 -0.06 3.57 2.08
C ASN A 48 0.63 2.31 2.59
N VAL A 49 1.37 1.60 1.74
CA VAL A 49 2.15 0.42 2.16
C VAL A 49 3.23 0.81 3.17
N ILE A 50 3.99 1.89 2.91
CA ILE A 50 5.04 2.37 3.84
C ILE A 50 4.43 2.74 5.20
N ILE A 51 3.35 3.52 5.21
CA ILE A 51 2.67 3.93 6.44
C ILE A 51 2.16 2.70 7.20
N GLY A 52 1.53 1.75 6.50
CA GLY A 52 1.03 0.52 7.09
C GLY A 52 2.14 -0.34 7.71
N VAL A 53 3.26 -0.51 7.02
CA VAL A 53 4.42 -1.27 7.53
C VAL A 53 5.03 -0.59 8.75
N VAL A 54 5.26 0.72 8.69
CA VAL A 54 5.80 1.49 9.83
C VAL A 54 4.85 1.40 11.03
N TYR A 55 3.54 1.45 10.81
CA TYR A 55 2.54 1.28 11.85
C TYR A 55 2.64 -0.11 12.50
N GLN A 56 2.71 -1.20 11.72
CA GLN A 56 2.86 -2.55 12.25
C GLN A 56 4.14 -2.71 13.09
N ILE A 57 5.26 -2.18 12.61
CA ILE A 57 6.54 -2.24 13.34
C ILE A 57 6.43 -1.51 14.68
N LYS A 58 5.84 -0.31 14.69
CA LYS A 58 5.63 0.46 15.94
C LYS A 58 4.66 -0.24 16.88
N LYS A 59 3.59 -0.86 16.36
CA LYS A 59 2.64 -1.64 17.16
C LYS A 59 3.32 -2.84 17.80
N CYS A 60 4.04 -3.66 17.02
CA CYS A 60 4.79 -4.80 17.53
C CYS A 60 5.75 -4.37 18.67
N LYS A 61 6.52 -3.29 18.49
CA LYS A 61 7.41 -2.77 19.56
C LYS A 61 6.68 -2.37 20.84
N LYS A 62 5.43 -1.90 20.74
CA LYS A 62 4.64 -1.45 21.89
C LYS A 62 4.00 -2.62 22.65
N THR A 63 3.68 -3.73 21.97
CA THR A 63 3.04 -4.90 22.57
C THR A 63 4.03 -5.86 23.25
N THR A 64 5.33 -5.78 22.95
CA THR A 64 6.38 -6.66 23.52
C THR A 64 7.11 -6.08 24.74
N CYS A 65 6.56 -5.05 25.40
CA CYS A 65 7.06 -4.52 26.68
C CYS A 65 6.04 -4.75 27.80
#